data_AF-A0A178ZJS4-F1
#
_entry.id   AF-A0A178ZJS4-F1
#
_cell.length_a   1.000
_cell.length_b   1.000
_cell.length_c   1.000
_cell.angle_alpha   90.00
_cell.angle_beta   90.00
_cell.angle_gamma   90.00
#
_symmetry.space_group_name_H-M   'P 1'
#
loop_
_entity.id
_entity.type
_entity.pdbx_description
1 polymer ?
#
loop_
_entity_poly.entity_id
_entity_poly.type
_entity_poly.pdbx_seq_one_letter_code
_entity_poly.pdbx_strand_id
1 'polypeptide(L)' 'MSKQDSLVQAEAADDEIDEWDQRIFSTGCSEEQLRMNDCYYEKKDWRACKAEMEAFRQCWKRKGNEERTQSKDIPSNEK' A
#
# COMPACT_ATOMS: atom_id res chain seq x y z
N MET A 1 -0.59 24.87 40.89
CA MET A 1 0.66 25.11 40.14
C MET A 1 1.41 23.80 39.94
N SER A 2 2.25 23.73 38.91
CA SER A 2 3.06 22.60 38.39
C SER A 2 2.35 21.78 37.31
N LYS A 3 2.23 22.31 36.07
CA LYS A 3 3.23 22.26 34.97
C LYS A 3 3.52 20.80 34.58
N GLN A 4 2.82 20.30 33.55
CA GLN A 4 3.36 20.20 32.19
C GLN A 4 4.59 19.31 32.15
N ASP A 5 4.40 18.01 31.89
CA ASP A 5 5.06 17.27 30.79
C ASP A 5 4.54 15.81 30.80
N SER A 6 3.48 15.54 30.04
CA SER A 6 3.07 14.19 29.63
C SER A 6 2.34 14.36 28.32
N LEU A 7 3.09 14.90 27.36
CA LEU A 7 2.72 15.02 25.95
C LEU A 7 3.60 14.06 25.15
N VAL A 8 3.94 12.92 25.75
CA VAL A 8 4.72 11.84 25.16
C VAL A 8 3.87 10.59 25.29
N GLN A 9 3.66 9.92 24.16
CA GLN A 9 2.82 8.73 23.95
C GLN A 9 1.33 8.99 23.66
N ALA A 10 1.08 9.72 22.58
CA ALA A 10 0.01 9.36 21.64
C ALA A 10 0.59 8.77 20.33
N GLU A 11 1.78 8.17 20.38
CA GLU A 11 2.40 7.39 19.31
C GLU A 11 2.26 5.89 19.62
N ALA A 12 1.02 5.43 19.77
CA ALA A 12 0.68 4.01 19.89
C ALA A 12 -0.60 3.69 19.10
N ALA A 13 -0.72 4.31 17.92
CA ALA A 13 -1.65 3.91 16.87
C ALA A 13 -0.88 3.73 15.54
N ASP A 14 0.40 3.36 15.64
CA ASP A 14 1.32 3.09 14.52
C ASP A 14 1.48 1.57 14.27
N ASP A 15 0.92 0.71 15.13
CA ASP A 15 1.19 -0.74 15.10
C ASP A 15 0.28 -1.55 14.14
N GLU A 16 -0.61 -0.92 13.35
CA GLU A 16 -1.53 -1.66 12.47
C GLU A 16 -1.72 -1.06 11.06
N ILE A 17 -0.80 -0.24 10.55
CA ILE A 17 -0.70 -0.06 9.09
C ILE A 17 0.37 -1.01 8.59
N ASP A 18 -0.08 -2.12 7.96
CA ASP A 18 0.80 -3.08 7.32
C ASP A 18 1.81 -2.33 6.43
N GLU A 19 3.07 -2.74 6.48
CA GLU A 19 4.15 -2.19 5.64
C GLU A 19 3.81 -2.25 4.13
N TRP A 20 2.90 -3.13 3.75
CA TRP A 20 2.31 -3.21 2.43
C TRP A 20 1.30 -2.08 2.17
N ASP A 21 0.36 -1.83 3.10
CA ASP A 21 -0.59 -0.73 3.01
C ASP A 21 0.10 0.62 3.01
N GLN A 22 1.11 0.81 3.87
CA GLN A 22 1.93 2.03 3.88
C GLN A 22 2.59 2.28 2.52
N ARG A 23 3.10 1.22 1.88
CA ARG A 23 3.68 1.29 0.52
C ARG A 23 2.64 1.66 -0.52
N ILE A 24 1.40 1.19 -0.40
CA ILE A 24 0.29 1.54 -1.28
C ILE A 24 -0.14 2.99 -1.06
N PHE A 25 -0.31 3.46 0.18
CA PHE A 25 -0.62 4.86 0.46
C PHE A 25 0.45 5.80 -0.08
N SER A 26 1.73 5.43 0.07
CA SER A 26 2.86 6.20 -0.48
C SER A 26 2.85 6.29 -2.02
N THR A 27 2.21 5.36 -2.72
CA THR A 27 2.10 5.40 -4.19
C THR A 27 1.07 6.42 -4.70
N GLY A 28 0.14 6.85 -3.83
CA GLY A 28 -0.97 7.73 -4.19
C GLY A 28 -2.05 7.08 -5.09
N CYS A 29 -2.10 5.75 -5.13
CA CYS A 29 -3.11 4.93 -5.85
C CYS A 29 -3.89 4.02 -4.88
N SER A 30 -4.02 4.43 -3.62
CA SER A 30 -4.68 3.66 -2.57
C SER A 30 -6.18 3.50 -2.78
N GLU A 31 -6.85 4.48 -3.40
CA GLU A 31 -8.28 4.39 -3.70
C GLU A 31 -8.58 3.28 -4.71
N GLU A 32 -7.78 3.17 -5.77
CA GLU A 32 -7.90 2.13 -6.78
C GLU A 32 -7.55 0.75 -6.21
N GLN A 33 -6.55 0.67 -5.32
CA GLN A 33 -6.24 -0.55 -4.58
C GLN A 33 -7.41 -0.99 -3.68
N LEU A 34 -8.03 -0.05 -2.95
CA LEU A 34 -9.21 -0.32 -2.14
C LEU A 34 -10.37 -0.82 -2.97
N ARG A 35 -10.67 -0.18 -4.12
CA ARG A 35 -11.73 -0.64 -5.04
C ARG A 35 -11.49 -2.05 -5.56
N MET A 36 -10.23 -2.39 -5.87
CA MET A 36 -9.88 -3.74 -6.29
C MET A 36 -10.10 -4.75 -5.15
N ASN A 37 -9.70 -4.40 -3.92
CA ASN A 37 -9.93 -5.22 -2.73
C ASN A 37 -11.42 -5.39 -2.42
N ASP A 38 -12.23 -4.34 -2.55
CA ASP A 38 -13.69 -4.38 -2.40
C ASP A 38 -14.31 -5.34 -3.41
N CYS A 39 -13.99 -5.18 -4.70
CA CYS A 39 -14.50 -6.08 -5.74
C CYS A 39 -14.10 -7.54 -5.47
N TYR A 40 -12.86 -7.79 -5.04
CA TYR A 40 -12.44 -9.13 -4.64
C TYR A 40 -13.18 -9.60 -3.39
N TYR A 41 -13.47 -8.73 -2.43
CA TYR A 41 -14.19 -9.11 -1.23
C TYR A 41 -15.65 -9.51 -1.55
N GLU A 42 -16.30 -8.79 -2.46
CA GLU A 42 -17.66 -9.08 -2.92
C GLU A 42 -17.73 -10.33 -3.82
N LYS A 43 -16.83 -10.44 -4.80
CA LYS A 43 -16.88 -11.48 -5.84
C LYS A 43 -16.08 -12.73 -5.46
N LYS A 44 -15.07 -12.58 -4.61
CA LYS A 44 -14.00 -13.56 -4.31
C LYS A 44 -13.29 -14.08 -5.57
N ASP A 45 -13.35 -13.33 -6.67
CA ASP A 45 -12.72 -13.67 -7.94
C ASP A 45 -12.04 -12.45 -8.55
N TRP A 46 -10.71 -12.47 -8.58
CA TRP A 46 -9.90 -11.40 -9.15
C TRP A 46 -10.11 -11.25 -10.67
N ARG A 47 -10.53 -12.31 -11.39
CA ARG A 47 -10.78 -12.22 -12.84
C ARG A 47 -12.01 -11.38 -13.17
N ALA A 48 -12.98 -11.36 -12.27
CA ALA A 48 -14.17 -10.52 -12.40
C ALA A 48 -13.84 -9.03 -12.16
N CYS A 49 -12.77 -8.74 -11.41
CA CYS A 49 -12.32 -7.40 -11.03
C CYS A 49 -11.28 -6.80 -11.99
N LYS A 50 -11.36 -7.17 -13.28
CA LYS A 50 -10.37 -6.79 -14.28
C LYS A 50 -10.39 -5.28 -14.54
N ALA A 51 -11.55 -4.63 -14.42
CA ALA A 51 -11.70 -3.20 -14.62
C ALA A 51 -10.98 -2.40 -13.52
N GLU A 52 -11.13 -2.84 -12.27
CA GLU A 52 -10.51 -2.26 -11.08
C GLU A 52 -8.98 -2.44 -11.12
N MET A 53 -8.52 -3.63 -11.52
CA MET A 53 -7.10 -3.87 -11.78
C MET A 53 -6.51 -2.97 -12.86
N GLU A 54 -7.26 -2.73 -13.95
CA GLU A 54 -6.79 -1.85 -15.01
C GLU A 54 -6.74 -0.39 -14.54
N ALA A 55 -7.74 0.06 -13.78
CA ALA A 55 -7.73 1.38 -13.16
C ALA A 55 -6.52 1.58 -12.25
N PHE A 56 -6.21 0.59 -11.40
CA PHE A 56 -5.02 0.60 -10.55
C PHE A 56 -3.74 0.71 -11.38
N ARG A 57 -3.58 -0.10 -12.44
CA ARG A 57 -2.41 -0.02 -13.34
C ARG A 57 -2.28 1.34 -14.02
N GLN A 58 -3.39 1.93 -14.43
CA GLN A 58 -3.39 3.27 -15.04
C GLN A 58 -2.98 4.34 -14.03
N CYS A 59 -3.43 4.26 -12.77
CA CYS A 59 -2.95 5.14 -11.71
C CYS A 59 -1.46 4.93 -11.46
N TRP A 60 -1.04 3.67 -11.34
CA TRP A 60 0.34 3.28 -11.07
C TRP A 60 1.31 3.86 -12.10
N LYS A 61 0.95 3.76 -13.39
CA LYS A 61 1.72 4.32 -14.49
C LYS A 61 1.73 5.86 -14.45
N ARG A 62 0.58 6.50 -14.20
CA ARG A 62 0.48 7.97 -14.09
C ARG A 62 1.33 8.55 -12.96
N LYS A 63 1.46 7.81 -11.85
CA LYS A 63 2.28 8.19 -10.70
C LYS A 63 3.75 7.80 -10.82
N GLY A 64 4.14 7.11 -11.90
CA GLY A 64 5.53 6.72 -12.15
C GLY A 64 6.03 5.61 -11.23
N ASN A 65 5.14 4.77 -10.71
CA ASN A 65 5.51 3.71 -9.77
C ASN A 65 6.11 2.47 -10.46
N GLU A 66 6.41 2.52 -11.76
CA GLU A 66 6.95 1.40 -12.55
C GLU A 66 8.28 0.89 -11.99
N GLU A 67 9.09 1.75 -11.36
CA GLU A 67 10.33 1.35 -10.70
C GLU A 67 10.12 0.55 -9.41
N ARG A 68 8.96 0.71 -8.74
CA ARG A 68 8.62 -0.03 -7.51
C ARG A 68 8.29 -1.49 -7.77
N THR A 69 8.04 -1.87 -9.03
CA THR A 69 7.75 -3.24 -9.45
C THR A 69 8.97 -3.98 -10.03
N GLN A 70 10.14 -3.35 -10.06
CA GLN A 70 11.36 -4.04 -10.49
C GLN A 70 11.72 -5.12 -9.47
N SER A 71 11.83 -6.37 -9.93
CA SER A 71 12.40 -7.45 -9.15
C SER A 71 13.84 -7.08 -8.85
N LYS A 72 14.18 -6.83 -7.59
CA LYS A 72 15.58 -6.65 -7.17
C LYS A 72 16.27 -8.00 -7.39
N ASP A 73 17.12 -8.11 -8.40
CA ASP A 73 17.99 -9.26 -8.58
C ASP A 73 18.74 -9.48 -7.26
N ILE A 74 18.47 -10.60 -6.58
CA ILE A 74 19.25 -10.98 -5.40
C ILE A 74 20.60 -11.42 -5.94
N PRO A 75 21.71 -10.70 -5.65
CA PRO A 75 23.01 -11.11 -6.14
C PRO A 75 23.30 -12.49 -5.56
N SER A 76 23.33 -13.49 -6.45
CA SER A 76 23.73 -14.86 -6.14
C SER A 76 25.22 -14.88 -5.86
N ASN A 77 25.63 -14.40 -4.69
CA ASN A 77 27.00 -14.55 -4.23
C ASN A 77 27.06 -14.73 -2.72
N GLU A 78 26.55 -15.87 -2.27
CA GLU A 78 27.01 -16.46 -1.03
C GLU A 78 27.21 -17.95 -1.30
N LYS A 79 28.48 -18.30 -1.53
CA LYS A 79 29.00 -19.66 -1.68
C LYS A 79 30.12 -19.84 -0.68
#